data_AF-A0A1M4E1X7-F1
#
_entry.id   AF-A0A1M4E1X7-F1
#
_cell.length_a   1.000
_cell.length_b   1.000
_cell.length_c   1.000
_cell.angle_alpha   90.00
_cell.angle_beta   90.00
_cell.angle_gamma   90.00
#
_symmetry.space_group_name_H-M   'P 1'
#
loop_
_entity.id
_entity.type
_entity.pdbx_description
1 polymer ?
#
loop_
_entity_poly.entity_id
_entity_poly.type
_entity_poly.pdbx_seq_one_letter_code
_entity_poly.pdbx_strand_id
1 'polypeptide(L)'
;MPVNGGWRNVVRRWLDAALEALDALAFDGPDARAVALGLRVHRPARFVRVYRSPAFDTRTPCVPCDGEGVTARGPCRDCLGLGRVGGRRSVTSGTG
;
A
#
# COMPACT_ATOMS: atom_id res chain seq x y z
N MET A 1 34.55 -35.88 -12.96
CA MET A 1 34.24 -34.55 -13.53
C MET A 1 32.75 -34.29 -13.34
N PRO A 2 32.31 -33.38 -12.44
CA PRO A 2 30.87 -33.18 -12.22
C PRO A 2 30.33 -32.12 -13.17
N VAL A 3 29.65 -32.52 -14.24
CA VAL A 3 28.93 -31.61 -15.15
C VAL A 3 27.46 -31.37 -14.75
N ASN A 4 27.03 -31.90 -13.60
CA ASN A 4 25.62 -31.89 -13.20
C ASN A 4 25.10 -30.55 -12.63
N GLY A 5 25.93 -29.52 -12.53
CA GLY A 5 25.56 -28.23 -11.92
C GLY A 5 24.98 -27.18 -12.89
N GLY A 6 25.36 -27.22 -14.16
CA GLY A 6 25.01 -26.17 -15.14
C GLY A 6 23.53 -26.14 -15.51
N TRP A 7 22.95 -27.32 -15.77
CA TRP A 7 21.56 -27.42 -16.22
C TRP A 7 20.56 -26.97 -15.14
N ARG A 8 20.84 -27.26 -13.85
CA ARG A 8 20.03 -26.80 -12.70
C ARG A 8 19.98 -25.28 -12.62
N ASN A 9 21.09 -24.60 -12.93
CA ASN A 9 21.16 -23.14 -12.93
C ASN A 9 20.41 -22.53 -14.12
N VAL A 10 20.48 -23.16 -15.29
CA VAL A 10 19.70 -22.75 -16.47
C VAL A 10 18.21 -22.92 -16.21
N VAL A 11 17.78 -24.08 -15.72
CA VAL A 11 16.37 -24.37 -15.39
C VAL A 11 15.85 -23.40 -14.32
N ARG A 12 16.64 -23.11 -13.27
CA ARG A 12 16.27 -22.12 -12.26
C ARG A 12 16.05 -20.73 -12.85
N ARG A 13 16.95 -20.25 -13.73
CA ARG A 13 16.80 -18.95 -14.39
C ARG A 13 15.55 -18.87 -15.26
N TRP A 14 15.24 -19.94 -15.99
CA TRP A 14 14.03 -20.02 -16.80
C TRP A 14 12.76 -20.03 -15.94
N LEU A 15 12.76 -20.79 -14.84
CA LEU A 15 11.67 -20.77 -13.86
C LEU A 15 11.50 -19.38 -13.25
N ASP A 16 12.58 -18.71 -12.88
CA ASP A 16 12.51 -17.35 -12.37
C ASP A 16 11.96 -16.38 -13.43
N ALA A 17 12.39 -16.46 -14.68
CA ALA A 17 11.84 -15.63 -15.74
C ALA A 17 10.33 -15.88 -15.96
N ALA A 18 9.91 -17.15 -15.95
CA ALA A 18 8.50 -17.52 -16.09
C ALA A 18 7.66 -17.01 -14.91
N LEU A 19 8.16 -17.14 -13.68
CA LEU A 19 7.49 -16.64 -12.49
C LEU A 19 7.39 -15.10 -12.49
N GLU A 20 8.42 -14.39 -12.96
CA GLU A 20 8.32 -12.92 -13.16
C GLU A 20 7.22 -12.56 -14.15
N ALA A 21 7.14 -13.27 -15.28
CA ALA A 21 6.15 -12.99 -16.31
C ALA A 21 4.71 -13.25 -15.82
N LEU A 22 4.49 -14.35 -15.08
CA LEU A 22 3.20 -14.63 -14.44
C LEU A 22 2.85 -13.58 -13.38
N ASP A 23 3.84 -13.14 -12.61
CA ASP A 23 3.65 -12.12 -11.60
C ASP A 23 3.35 -10.74 -12.20
N ALA A 24 3.91 -10.42 -13.37
CA ALA A 24 3.51 -9.22 -14.10
C ALA A 24 2.07 -9.35 -14.62
N LEU A 25 1.73 -10.48 -15.26
CA LEU A 25 0.41 -10.70 -15.85
C LEU A 25 -0.71 -10.68 -14.81
N ALA A 26 -0.48 -11.27 -13.64
CA ALA A 26 -1.48 -11.33 -12.57
C ALA A 26 -1.84 -9.95 -11.99
N PHE A 27 -0.88 -9.01 -12.01
CA PHE A 27 -1.03 -7.70 -11.36
C PHE A 27 -1.15 -6.53 -12.34
N ASP A 28 -0.99 -6.73 -13.65
CA ASP A 28 -1.08 -5.68 -14.68
C ASP A 28 -2.40 -4.88 -14.61
N GLY A 29 -3.54 -5.58 -14.57
CA GLY A 29 -4.86 -4.94 -14.44
C GLY A 29 -5.06 -4.19 -13.12
N PRO A 30 -4.84 -4.83 -11.96
CA PRO A 30 -4.89 -4.19 -10.64
C PRO A 30 -3.94 -2.99 -10.50
N ASP A 31 -2.71 -3.09 -11.00
CA ASP A 31 -1.70 -2.02 -10.96
C ASP A 31 -2.13 -0.85 -11.85
N ALA A 32 -2.61 -1.12 -13.08
CA ALA A 32 -3.13 -0.09 -13.97
C ALA A 32 -4.33 0.66 -13.35
N ARG A 33 -5.26 -0.08 -12.72
CA ARG A 33 -6.37 0.53 -11.98
C ARG A 33 -5.89 1.33 -10.78
N ALA A 34 -4.91 0.84 -10.04
CA ALA A 34 -4.36 1.53 -8.88
C ALA A 34 -3.68 2.84 -9.28
N VAL A 35 -2.88 2.84 -10.35
CA VAL A 35 -2.26 4.04 -10.94
C VAL A 35 -3.33 5.01 -11.43
N ALA A 36 -4.39 4.54 -12.09
CA ALA A 36 -5.50 5.38 -12.52
C ALA A 36 -6.24 6.04 -11.35
N LEU A 37 -6.29 5.38 -10.19
CA LEU A 37 -6.83 5.92 -8.93
C LEU A 37 -5.82 6.77 -8.15
N GLY A 38 -4.63 7.03 -8.70
CA GLY A 38 -3.57 7.80 -8.07
C GLY A 38 -2.92 7.12 -6.86
N LEU A 39 -3.04 5.78 -6.75
CA LEU A 39 -2.40 4.99 -5.70
C LEU A 39 -0.93 4.72 -6.08
N ARG A 40 -0.05 4.70 -5.08
CA ARG A 40 1.32 4.19 -5.24
C ARG A 40 1.33 2.68 -5.07
N VAL A 41 1.93 1.99 -6.03
CA VAL A 41 2.15 0.54 -5.99
C VAL A 41 3.54 0.26 -5.42
N HIS A 42 3.62 -0.59 -4.41
CA HIS A 42 4.88 -1.09 -3.86
C HIS A 42 4.94 -2.61 -3.95
N ARG A 43 6.09 -3.15 -4.38
CA ARG A 43 6.32 -4.58 -4.63
C ARG A 43 7.40 -5.12 -3.68
N PRO A 44 7.06 -5.46 -2.42
CA PRO A 44 8.05 -5.92 -1.44
C PRO A 44 8.57 -7.33 -1.75
N ALA A 45 7.78 -8.17 -2.42
CA ALA A 45 8.17 -9.51 -2.84
C ALA A 45 7.39 -9.94 -4.09
N ARG A 46 7.82 -11.04 -4.72
CA ARG A 46 7.08 -11.69 -5.82
C ARG A 46 5.69 -12.09 -5.33
N PHE A 47 4.68 -11.91 -6.17
CA PHE A 47 3.27 -12.14 -5.86
C PHE A 47 2.68 -11.34 -4.69
N VAL A 48 3.39 -10.33 -4.16
CA VAL A 48 2.89 -9.46 -3.08
C VAL A 48 2.86 -8.01 -3.54
N ARG A 49 1.67 -7.39 -3.55
CA ARG A 49 1.45 -5.98 -3.92
C ARG A 49 0.85 -5.21 -2.74
N VAL A 50 1.39 -4.02 -2.49
CA VAL A 50 0.86 -3.08 -1.51
C VAL A 50 0.45 -1.82 -2.26
N TYR A 51 -0.85 -1.50 -2.21
CA TYR A 51 -1.40 -0.29 -2.79
C TYR A 51 -1.59 0.76 -1.70
N ARG A 52 -0.87 1.87 -1.79
CA ARG A 52 -0.91 2.94 -0.79
C ARG A 52 -1.43 4.22 -1.44
N SER A 53 -2.52 4.78 -0.90
CA SER A 53 -2.98 6.09 -1.37
C SER A 53 -2.10 7.21 -0.80
N PRO A 54 -1.44 8.03 -1.63
CA PRO A 54 -0.68 9.19 -1.16
C PRO A 54 -1.58 10.24 -0.48
N ALA A 55 -2.90 10.19 -0.68
CA ALA A 55 -3.84 11.02 0.07
C ALA A 55 -3.74 10.79 1.59
N PHE A 56 -3.34 9.58 2.03
CA PHE A 56 -3.11 9.33 3.46
C PHE A 56 -1.86 10.00 4.02
N ASP A 57 -0.88 10.36 3.19
CA ASP A 57 0.31 11.11 3.64
C ASP A 57 -0.03 12.57 3.97
N THR A 58 -1.07 13.11 3.33
CA THR A 58 -1.59 14.47 3.60
C THR A 58 -2.63 14.52 4.73
N ARG A 59 -2.95 13.38 5.32
CA ARG A 59 -3.91 13.28 6.43
C ARG A 59 -3.15 13.21 7.74
N THR A 60 -3.44 14.11 8.66
CA THR A 60 -2.89 14.05 10.01
C THR A 60 -3.67 13.03 10.83
N PRO A 61 -3.02 12.34 11.79
CA PRO A 61 -3.74 11.54 12.77
C PRO A 61 -4.78 12.43 13.46
N CYS A 62 -5.98 11.88 13.64
CA CYS A 62 -7.05 12.57 14.35
C CYS A 62 -6.66 12.66 15.82
N VAL A 63 -6.36 13.86 16.31
CA VAL A 63 -5.93 14.10 17.70
C VAL A 63 -6.90 13.48 18.74
N PRO A 64 -8.23 13.62 18.59
CA PRO A 64 -9.20 13.00 19.51
C PRO A 64 -9.11 11.47 19.68
N CYS A 65 -8.63 10.74 18.68
CA CYS A 65 -8.51 9.27 18.73
C CYS A 65 -7.10 8.76 18.44
N ASP A 66 -6.12 9.66 18.45
CA ASP A 66 -4.69 9.40 18.20
C ASP A 66 -4.38 8.52 16.97
N GLY A 67 -5.20 8.58 15.92
CA GLY A 67 -4.99 7.75 14.73
C GLY A 67 -5.75 6.43 14.69
N GLU A 68 -6.35 5.99 15.80
CA GLU A 68 -6.99 4.68 15.94
C GLU A 68 -8.37 4.61 15.26
N GLY A 69 -9.03 5.75 15.06
CA GLY A 69 -10.39 5.81 14.50
C GLY A 69 -11.48 5.40 15.48
N VAL A 70 -11.11 4.94 16.68
CA VAL A 70 -12.03 4.53 17.74
C VAL A 70 -11.64 5.20 19.05
N THR A 71 -12.63 5.47 19.90
CA THR A 71 -12.46 5.99 21.26
C THR A 71 -13.14 5.04 22.24
N ALA A 72 -12.97 5.26 23.55
CA ALA A 72 -13.69 4.50 24.58
C ALA A 72 -15.23 4.57 24.47
N ARG A 73 -15.76 5.53 23.69
CA ARG A 73 -17.20 5.71 23.45
C ARG A 73 -17.66 5.17 22.09
N GLY A 74 -16.82 4.43 21.38
CA GLY A 74 -17.11 3.90 20.04
C GLY A 74 -16.38 4.65 18.92
N PRO A 75 -16.86 4.57 17.66
CA PRO A 75 -16.21 5.20 16.51
C PRO A 75 -15.97 6.69 16.75
N CYS A 76 -14.75 7.15 16.47
CA CYS A 76 -14.41 8.55 16.66
C CYS A 76 -15.25 9.42 15.73
N ARG A 77 -16.00 10.37 16.31
CA ARG A 77 -16.91 11.25 15.56
C ARG A 77 -16.19 12.28 14.70
N ASP A 78 -15.01 12.73 15.13
CA ASP A 78 -14.26 13.78 14.43
C ASP A 78 -13.61 13.28 13.13
N CYS A 79 -13.14 12.03 13.11
CA CYS A 79 -12.64 11.40 11.90
C CYS A 79 -13.61 10.38 11.29
N LEU A 80 -14.84 10.28 11.79
CA LEU A 80 -15.86 9.32 11.33
C LEU A 80 -15.34 7.87 11.23
N GLY A 81 -14.57 7.44 12.23
CA GLY A 81 -14.00 6.08 12.23
C GLY A 81 -12.72 5.90 11.39
N LEU A 82 -12.26 6.92 10.66
CA LEU A 82 -11.13 6.79 9.72
C LEU A 82 -9.74 6.89 10.37
N GLY A 83 -9.66 7.32 11.63
CA GLY A 83 -8.42 7.57 12.37
C GLY A 83 -7.62 8.78 11.87
N ARG A 84 -7.86 9.26 10.66
CA ARG A 84 -7.15 10.41 10.09
C ARG A 84 -8.11 11.43 9.50
N VAL A 85 -7.74 12.71 9.60
CA VAL A 85 -8.50 13.83 9.05
C VAL A 85 -7.75 14.44 7.87
N GLY A 86 -8.47 14.84 6.83
CA GLY A 86 -7.91 15.53 5.66
C GLY A 86 -7.25 16.83 6.08
N GLY A 87 -5.99 17.05 5.69
CA GLY A 87 -5.31 18.34 5.81
C GLY A 87 -6.02 19.40 4.97
N ARG A 88 -7.11 19.95 5.48
CA ARG A 88 -7.68 21.22 5.01
C ARG A 88 -8.03 22.05 6.24
N ARG A 89 -7.06 22.88 6.61
CA ARG A 89 -7.08 24.01 7.54
C ARG A 89 -7.65 23.67 8.92
N SER A 90 -6.75 23.57 9.88
CA SER A 90 -7.01 24.03 11.23
C SER A 90 -7.68 25.41 11.15
N VAL A 91 -9.01 25.45 11.21
CA VAL A 91 -9.73 26.66 11.59
C VAL A 91 -9.38 26.83 13.05
N THR A 92 -8.38 27.65 13.32
CA THR A 92 -8.13 28.19 14.65
C THR A 92 -9.33 29.07 14.97
N SER A 93 -10.36 28.48 15.57
CA SER A 93 -11.38 29.23 16.32
C SER A 93 -10.71 29.72 17.60
N GLY A 94 -9.86 30.73 17.48
CA GLY A 94 -9.38 31.53 18.59
C GLY A 94 -10.45 32.57 18.91
N THR A 95 -11.24 32.33 19.94
CA THR A 95 -12.09 33.35 20.57
C THR A 95 -11.28 33.91 21.73
N GLY A 96 -10.92 35.19 21.66
CA GLY A 96 -10.21 35.94 22.70
C GLY A 96 -10.29 37.42 22.38
#